data_AF-A0A957TDY7-F1
#
_entry.id   AF-A0A957TDY7-F1
#
_cell.length_a   1.000
_cell.length_b   1.000
_cell.length_c   1.000
_cell.angle_alpha   90.00
_cell.angle_beta   90.00
_cell.angle_gamma   90.00
#
_symmetry.space_group_name_H-M   'P 1'
#
loop_
_entity.id
_entity.type
_entity.pdbx_description
1 polymer ?
#
loop_
_entity_poly.entity_id
_entity_poly.type
_entity_poly.pdbx_seq_one_letter_code
_entity_poly.pdbx_strand_id
1 'polypeptide(L)'
;MSKLIPAAERLVRARKLIQQARALPVPTEGLGKSDFSYIANVRDLLRQAKDMVKFIPQTAGVSAEMKEEVQKIYSEVEQAEKEILSS
;
A
#
# COMPACT_ATOMS: atom_id res chain seq x y z
N MET A 1 -4.68 -25.34 7.71
CA MET A 1 -5.06 -24.63 6.46
C MET A 1 -5.11 -23.15 6.75
N SER A 2 -4.26 -22.35 6.12
CA SER A 2 -4.25 -20.90 6.29
C SER A 2 -5.57 -20.33 5.76
N LYS A 3 -6.32 -19.61 6.59
CA LYS A 3 -7.59 -18.98 6.21
C LYS A 3 -7.38 -18.16 4.92
N LEU A 4 -8.12 -18.51 3.87
CA LEU A 4 -8.18 -17.71 2.65
C LEU A 4 -8.71 -16.32 3.03
N ILE A 5 -7.88 -15.29 2.89
CA ILE A 5 -8.28 -13.91 3.15
C ILE A 5 -9.22 -13.49 2.01
N PRO A 6 -10.48 -13.08 2.30
CA PRO A 6 -11.41 -12.59 1.28
C PRO A 6 -10.89 -11.34 0.56
N ALA A 7 -11.36 -11.09 -0.66
CA ALA A 7 -10.98 -9.90 -1.43
C ALA A 7 -11.28 -8.58 -0.68
N ALA A 8 -12.42 -8.50 0.01
CA ALA A 8 -12.76 -7.34 0.83
C ALA A 8 -11.74 -7.10 1.96
N GLU A 9 -11.28 -8.16 2.62
CA GLU A 9 -10.29 -8.06 3.69
C GLU A 9 -8.90 -7.69 3.14
N ARG A 10 -8.56 -8.14 1.92
CA ARG A 10 -7.35 -7.69 1.20
C ARG A 10 -7.35 -6.18 0.95
N LEU A 11 -8.49 -5.60 0.55
CA LEU A 11 -8.62 -4.14 0.36
C LEU A 11 -8.37 -3.38 1.67
N VAL A 12 -8.95 -3.83 2.78
CA VAL A 12 -8.76 -3.22 4.10
C VAL A 12 -7.30 -3.29 4.55
N ARG A 13 -6.66 -4.45 4.36
CA ARG A 13 -5.24 -4.64 4.69
C ARG A 13 -4.32 -3.75 3.83
N ALA A 14 -4.61 -3.61 2.54
CA ALA A 14 -3.85 -2.75 1.65
C ALA A 14 -3.92 -1.28 2.09
N ARG A 15 -5.11 -0.77 2.43
CA ARG A 15 -5.26 0.57 3.02
C ARG A 15 -4.47 0.73 4.32
N LYS A 16 -4.48 -0.29 5.18
CA LYS A 16 -3.70 -0.26 6.42
C LYS A 16 -2.20 -0.15 6.17
N LEU A 17 -1.67 -0.84 5.16
CA LEU A 17 -0.25 -0.74 4.77
C LEU A 17 0.11 0.66 4.26
N ILE A 18 -0.78 1.30 3.50
CA ILE A 18 -0.60 2.70 3.05
C ILE A 18 -0.56 3.65 4.25
N GLN A 19 -1.49 3.49 5.20
CA GLN A 19 -1.50 4.29 6.42
C GLN A 19 -0.25 4.06 7.29
N GLN A 20 0.26 2.83 7.33
CA GLN A 20 1.54 2.53 7.99
C GLN A 20 2.72 3.22 7.31
N ALA A 21 2.73 3.30 5.98
CA ALA A 21 3.76 4.04 5.25
C ALA A 21 3.73 5.53 5.61
N ARG A 22 2.54 6.13 5.73
CA ARG A 22 2.34 7.52 6.15
C ARG A 22 2.70 7.78 7.61
N ALA A 23 2.45 6.81 8.47
CA ALA A 23 2.75 6.89 9.90
C ALA A 23 4.20 6.48 10.23
N LEU A 24 4.99 6.07 9.24
CA LEU A 24 6.36 5.64 9.46
C LEU A 24 7.16 6.84 9.99
N PRO A 25 7.81 6.74 11.17
CA PRO A 25 8.55 7.85 11.71
C PRO A 25 9.74 8.18 10.81
N VAL A 26 9.86 9.45 10.44
CA VAL A 26 11.05 9.96 9.76
C VAL A 26 12.22 9.87 10.76
N PRO A 27 13.36 9.27 10.37
CA PRO A 27 14.54 9.25 11.22
C PRO A 27 14.91 10.67 11.68
N THR A 28 15.02 10.88 12.98
CA THR A 28 15.43 12.18 13.55
C THR A 28 16.94 12.37 13.56
N GLU A 29 17.69 11.28 13.37
CA GLU A 29 19.14 11.24 13.31
C GLU A 29 19.59 10.81 11.90
N GLY A 30 20.73 11.32 11.43
CA GLY A 30 21.26 10.99 10.09
C GLY A 30 20.64 11.82 8.96
N LEU A 31 20.32 11.15 7.83
CA LEU A 31 19.85 11.81 6.59
C LEU A 31 18.34 12.10 6.57
N GLY A 32 17.61 11.78 7.65
CA GLY A 32 16.18 12.06 7.77
C GLY A 32 15.34 11.42 6.67
N LYS A 33 14.54 12.22 5.95
CA LYS A 33 13.72 11.75 4.82
C LYS A 33 14.54 11.16 3.66
N SER A 34 15.82 11.51 3.58
CA SER A 34 16.76 11.01 2.56
C SER A 34 17.47 9.73 2.98
N ASP A 35 17.16 9.19 4.16
CA ASP A 35 17.72 7.93 4.62
C ASP A 35 17.28 6.76 3.72
N PHE A 36 18.25 6.01 3.19
CA PHE A 36 17.97 4.91 2.27
C PHE A 36 17.11 3.80 2.91
N SER A 37 17.28 3.52 4.19
CA SER A 37 16.48 2.55 4.91
C SER A 37 15.05 3.05 5.11
N TYR A 38 14.87 4.33 5.42
CA TYR A 38 13.54 4.95 5.47
C TYR A 38 12.82 4.86 4.12
N ILE A 39 13.48 5.28 3.04
CA ILE A 39 12.93 5.22 1.68
C ILE A 39 12.57 3.79 1.30
N ALA A 40 13.45 2.82 1.61
CA ALA A 40 13.22 1.40 1.33
C ALA A 40 12.00 0.86 2.08
N ASN A 41 11.85 1.20 3.37
CA ASN A 41 10.71 0.77 4.19
C ASN A 41 9.38 1.34 3.67
N VAL A 42 9.35 2.63 3.32
CA VAL A 42 8.16 3.27 2.73
C VAL A 42 7.78 2.58 1.42
N ARG A 43 8.75 2.41 0.50
CA ARG A 43 8.50 1.74 -0.79
C ARG A 43 8.07 0.29 -0.62
N ASP A 44 8.62 -0.42 0.37
CA ASP A 44 8.25 -1.81 0.64
C ASP A 44 6.79 -1.92 1.12
N LEU A 45 6.36 -1.09 2.07
CA LEU A 45 4.97 -1.06 2.53
C LEU A 45 3.99 -0.76 1.40
N LEU A 46 4.33 0.22 0.56
CA LEU A 46 3.53 0.58 -0.61
C LEU A 46 3.48 -0.53 -1.66
N ARG A 47 4.59 -1.24 -1.89
CA ARG A 47 4.65 -2.43 -2.75
C ARG A 47 3.77 -3.56 -2.20
N GLN A 48 3.86 -3.85 -0.91
CA GLN A 48 3.01 -4.85 -0.26
C GLN A 48 1.52 -4.52 -0.39
N ALA A 49 1.14 -3.25 -0.30
CA ALA A 49 -0.23 -2.80 -0.52
C ALA A 49 -0.72 -3.10 -1.95
N LYS A 50 0.12 -2.82 -2.97
CA LYS A 50 -0.17 -3.15 -4.38
C LYS A 50 -0.29 -4.66 -4.59
N ASP A 51 0.62 -5.44 -4.02
CA ASP A 51 0.63 -6.90 -4.15
C ASP A 51 -0.59 -7.56 -3.53
N MET A 52 -1.16 -6.96 -2.48
CA MET A 52 -2.39 -7.42 -1.84
C MET A 52 -3.61 -7.35 -2.76
N VAL A 53 -3.65 -6.35 -3.66
CA VAL A 53 -4.83 -6.05 -4.48
C VAL A 53 -4.69 -6.44 -5.95
N LYS A 54 -3.47 -6.67 -6.45
CA LYS A 54 -3.20 -6.93 -7.89
C LYS A 54 -3.92 -8.15 -8.48
N PHE A 55 -4.25 -9.14 -7.65
CA PHE A 55 -4.95 -10.35 -8.07
C PHE A 55 -6.47 -10.28 -7.89
N ILE A 56 -6.99 -9.24 -7.23
CA ILE A 56 -8.45 -9.07 -7.06
C ILE A 56 -9.14 -8.99 -8.43
N PRO A 57 -8.71 -8.16 -9.40
CA PRO A 57 -9.38 -8.08 -10.70
C PRO A 57 -9.34 -9.37 -11.53
N GLN A 58 -8.42 -10.28 -11.22
CA GLN A 58 -8.22 -11.56 -11.92
C GLN A 58 -9.05 -12.70 -11.31
N THR A 59 -9.70 -12.46 -10.17
CA THR A 59 -10.55 -13.45 -9.50
C THR A 59 -11.92 -13.52 -10.19
N ALA A 60 -12.41 -14.72 -10.47
CA ALA A 60 -13.74 -14.91 -11.05
C ALA A 60 -14.83 -14.38 -10.11
N GLY A 61 -15.83 -13.67 -10.65
CA GLY A 61 -16.96 -13.14 -9.88
C GLY A 61 -16.74 -11.78 -9.21
N VAL A 62 -15.67 -11.06 -9.55
CA VAL A 62 -15.38 -9.74 -8.98
C VAL A 62 -16.24 -8.66 -9.64
N SER A 63 -16.93 -7.88 -8.81
CA SER A 63 -17.80 -6.78 -9.24
C SER A 63 -17.00 -5.61 -9.84
N ALA A 64 -17.68 -4.75 -10.60
CA ALA A 64 -17.10 -3.50 -11.09
C ALA A 64 -16.62 -2.61 -9.92
N GLU A 65 -17.40 -2.53 -8.85
CA GLU A 65 -17.07 -1.78 -7.62
C GLU A 65 -15.73 -2.22 -7.03
N MET A 66 -15.47 -3.54 -6.95
CA MET A 66 -14.19 -4.03 -6.44
C MET A 66 -13.01 -3.63 -7.33
N LYS A 67 -13.19 -3.58 -8.65
CA LYS A 67 -12.14 -3.12 -9.56
C LYS A 67 -11.86 -1.63 -9.36
N GLU A 68 -12.90 -0.82 -9.15
CA GLU A 68 -12.75 0.60 -8.82
C GLU A 68 -12.02 0.80 -7.49
N GLU A 69 -12.34 0.02 -6.46
CA GLU A 69 -11.64 0.08 -5.17
C GLU A 69 -10.15 -0.29 -5.30
N VAL A 70 -9.82 -1.27 -6.15
CA VAL A 70 -8.42 -1.60 -6.46
C VAL A 70 -7.71 -0.42 -7.15
N GLN A 71 -8.38 0.26 -8.08
CA GLN A 71 -7.83 1.44 -8.75
C GLN A 71 -7.59 2.60 -7.77
N LYS A 72 -8.54 2.86 -6.86
CA LYS A 72 -8.37 3.85 -5.79
C LYS A 72 -7.15 3.55 -4.93
N ILE A 73 -6.93 2.29 -4.56
CA ILE A 73 -5.75 1.88 -3.80
C ILE A 73 -4.46 2.15 -4.58
N TYR A 74 -4.42 1.90 -5.89
CA TYR A 74 -3.25 2.26 -6.69
C TYR A 74 -2.98 3.77 -6.68
N SER A 75 -4.02 4.59 -6.83
CA SER A 75 -3.91 6.05 -6.76
C SER A 75 -3.47 6.52 -5.36
N GLU A 76 -4.03 5.95 -4.29
CA GLU A 76 -3.64 6.25 -2.89
C GLU A 76 -2.16 5.91 -2.64
N VAL A 77 -1.66 4.79 -3.17
CA VAL A 77 -0.25 4.42 -3.05
C VAL A 77 0.65 5.45 -3.75
N GLU A 78 0.31 5.85 -4.97
CA GLU A 78 1.09 6.86 -5.71
C GLU A 78 1.08 8.23 -5.03
N GLN A 79 -0.06 8.63 -4.48
CA GLN A 79 -0.18 9.84 -3.69
C GLN A 79 0.70 9.75 -2.43
N ALA A 80 0.60 8.66 -1.67
CA ALA A 80 1.42 8.46 -0.48
C ALA A 80 2.92 8.45 -0.80
N GLU A 81 3.35 7.81 -1.90
CA GLU A 81 4.76 7.82 -2.31
C GLU A 81 5.27 9.24 -2.57
N LYS A 82 4.50 10.05 -3.31
CA LYS A 82 4.85 11.44 -3.60
C LYS A 82 4.84 12.30 -2.33
N GLU A 83 3.83 12.19 -1.49
CA GLU A 83 3.70 12.94 -0.24
C GLU A 83 4.87 12.66 0.71
N ILE A 84 5.29 11.40 0.81
CA ILE A 84 6.31 10.96 1.78
C ILE A 84 7.73 11.22 1.26
N LEU A 85 8.00 10.90 -0.02
CA LEU A 85 9.36 10.84 -0.57
C LEU A 85 9.71 12.00 -1.51
N SER A 86 8.73 12.70 -2.09
CA SER A 86 8.95 13.76 -3.08
C SER A 86 8.75 15.18 -2.51
N SER A 87 8.88 15.34 -1.19
CA SER A 87 8.70 16.61 -0.48
C SER A 87 9.97 17.44 -0.40
#